data_AF-A0A8S9FTZ4-F1
#
_entry.id   AF-A0A8S9FTZ4-F1
#
_cell.length_a   1.000
_cell.length_b   1.000
_cell.length_c   1.000
_cell.angle_alpha   90.00
_cell.angle_beta   90.00
_cell.angle_gamma   90.00
#
_symmetry.space_group_name_H-M   'P 1'
#
loop_
_entity.id
_entity.type
_entity.pdbx_description
1 polymer ?
#
loop_
_entity_poly.entity_id
_entity_poly.type
_entity_poly.pdbx_seq_one_letter_code
_entity_poly.pdbx_strand_id
1 'polypeptide(L)'
;MAIEDTDEHVKATPREIDLHAQLDALHNQVTELLKAWETITEGPKLLSEVQNLKATLGTHSKQLEQSAEKLSQIEHKQGYAHLAVSFEGGP
;
A
#
# COMPACT_ATOMS: atom_id res chain seq x y z
N MET A 1 -26.34 -4.30 -67.54
CA MET A 1 -24.91 -4.49 -67.26
C MET A 1 -24.84 -4.96 -65.82
N ALA A 2 -24.59 -6.24 -65.59
CA ALA A 2 -24.46 -6.79 -64.23
C ALA A 2 -23.06 -6.43 -63.74
N ILE A 3 -22.99 -5.63 -62.68
CA ILE A 3 -21.75 -5.41 -61.94
C ILE A 3 -21.66 -6.64 -61.04
N GLU A 4 -20.90 -7.64 -61.47
CA GLU A 4 -20.52 -8.74 -60.59
C GLU A 4 -19.68 -8.12 -59.47
N ASP A 5 -20.28 -8.07 -58.28
CA ASP A 5 -19.59 -7.83 -57.01
C ASP A 5 -18.55 -8.95 -56.86
N THR A 6 -17.36 -8.70 -57.38
CA THR A 6 -16.19 -9.52 -57.09
C THR A 6 -15.77 -9.16 -55.68
N ASP A 7 -16.47 -9.73 -54.70
CA ASP A 7 -15.99 -9.90 -53.33
C ASP A 7 -14.82 -10.90 -53.38
N GLU A 8 -13.68 -10.40 -53.89
CA GLU A 8 -12.43 -11.12 -53.86
C GLU A 8 -11.95 -11.09 -52.42
N HIS A 9 -12.53 -11.98 -51.60
CA HIS A 9 -11.98 -12.36 -50.32
C HIS A 9 -10.55 -12.86 -50.57
N VAL A 10 -9.58 -11.95 -50.46
CA VAL A 10 -8.16 -12.26 -50.56
C VAL A 10 -7.87 -13.27 -49.46
N LYS A 11 -7.67 -14.53 -49.87
CA LYS A 11 -7.37 -15.61 -48.95
C LYS A 11 -6.03 -15.31 -48.31
N ALA A 12 -6.01 -15.19 -46.99
CA ALA A 12 -4.81 -14.94 -46.22
C ALA A 12 -3.71 -15.95 -46.60
N THR A 13 -2.52 -15.43 -46.85
CA THR A 13 -1.34 -16.23 -47.11
C THR A 13 -1.00 -17.06 -45.87
N PRO A 14 -0.32 -18.21 -46.01
CA PRO A 14 0.10 -19.02 -44.86
C PRO A 14 0.91 -18.23 -43.82
N ARG A 15 1.69 -17.24 -44.29
CA ARG A 15 2.45 -16.33 -43.42
C ARG A 15 1.55 -15.42 -42.59
N GLU A 16 0.45 -14.91 -43.15
CA GLU A 16 -0.50 -14.07 -42.42
C GLU A 16 -1.27 -14.87 -41.38
N ILE A 17 -1.62 -16.11 -41.69
CA ILE A 17 -2.28 -17.04 -40.73
C ILE A 17 -1.35 -17.33 -39.54
N ASP A 18 -0.07 -17.62 -39.81
CA ASP A 18 0.92 -17.89 -38.77
C ASP A 18 1.18 -16.65 -37.89
N LEU A 19 1.31 -15.46 -38.50
CA LEU A 19 1.44 -14.21 -37.75
C LEU A 19 0.21 -13.91 -36.89
N HIS A 20 -1.00 -14.20 -37.37
CA HIS A 20 -2.22 -14.06 -36.58
C HIS A 20 -2.20 -14.99 -35.37
N ALA A 21 -1.86 -16.27 -35.57
CA ALA A 21 -1.78 -17.24 -34.49
C ALA A 21 -0.74 -16.83 -33.42
N GLN A 22 0.40 -16.29 -33.84
CA GLN A 22 1.41 -15.75 -32.93
C GLN A 22 0.91 -14.52 -32.16
N LEU A 23 0.18 -13.63 -32.83
CA LEU A 23 -0.41 -12.45 -32.19
C LEU A 23 -1.45 -12.83 -31.15
N ASP A 24 -2.33 -13.79 -31.47
CA ASP A 24 -3.34 -14.32 -30.56
C ASP A 24 -2.68 -14.99 -29.34
N ALA A 25 -1.63 -15.79 -29.56
CA ALA A 25 -0.87 -16.40 -28.49
C ALA A 25 -0.22 -15.35 -27.58
N LEU A 26 0.36 -14.30 -28.15
CA LEU A 26 0.97 -13.20 -27.39
C LEU A 26 -0.08 -12.41 -26.61
N HIS A 27 -1.23 -12.12 -27.23
CA HIS A 27 -2.34 -11.41 -26.58
C HIS A 27 -2.85 -12.19 -25.36
N ASN A 28 -3.00 -13.51 -25.49
CA ASN A 28 -3.39 -14.37 -24.39
C ASN A 28 -2.35 -14.35 -23.26
N GLN A 29 -1.05 -14.42 -23.59
CA GLN A 29 0.02 -14.34 -22.58
C GLN A 29 0.02 -13.01 -21.82
N VAL A 30 -0.13 -11.88 -22.53
CA VAL A 30 -0.20 -10.55 -21.92
C VAL A 30 -1.43 -10.44 -21.01
N THR A 31 -2.57 -10.97 -21.45
CA THR A 31 -3.81 -10.95 -20.66
C THR A 31 -3.67 -11.75 -19.37
N GLU A 32 -3.10 -12.96 -19.43
CA GLU A 32 -2.87 -13.77 -18.23
C GLU A 32 -1.84 -13.14 -17.29
N LEU A 33 -0.81 -12.49 -17.83
CA LEU A 33 0.15 -11.73 -17.02
C LEU A 33 -0.53 -10.57 -16.29
N LEU A 34 -1.42 -9.82 -16.96
CA LEU A 34 -2.16 -8.72 -16.36
C LEU A 34 -3.10 -9.21 -15.25
N LYS A 35 -3.85 -10.30 -15.48
CA LYS A 35 -4.69 -10.93 -14.45
C LYS A 35 -3.87 -11.40 -13.26
N ALA A 36 -2.74 -12.04 -13.50
CA ALA A 36 -1.82 -12.46 -12.45
C ALA A 36 -1.33 -11.24 -11.66
N TRP A 37 -0.98 -10.14 -12.34
CA TRP A 37 -0.56 -8.91 -11.69
C TRP A 37 -1.68 -8.32 -10.83
N GLU A 38 -2.90 -8.24 -11.34
CA GLU A 38 -4.07 -7.73 -10.60
C GLU A 38 -4.38 -8.60 -9.36
N THR A 39 -4.19 -9.91 -9.48
CA THR A 39 -4.37 -10.87 -8.37
C THR A 39 -3.22 -10.82 -7.35
N ILE A 40 -1.99 -10.60 -7.81
CA ILE A 40 -0.77 -10.49 -6.98
C ILE A 40 -0.65 -9.11 -6.35
N THR A 41 -1.27 -8.07 -6.91
CA THR A 41 -1.29 -6.74 -6.31
C THR A 41 -2.14 -6.74 -5.05
N GLU A 42 -1.56 -7.24 -3.96
CA GLU A 42 -1.91 -6.85 -2.61
C GLU A 42 -1.68 -5.35 -2.40
N GLY A 43 -1.11 -4.62 -3.37
CA GLY A 43 -0.83 -3.18 -3.33
C GLY A 43 -1.93 -2.34 -2.65
N PRO A 44 -3.21 -2.43 -3.04
CA PRO A 44 -4.29 -1.68 -2.37
C PRO A 44 -4.53 -2.13 -0.92
N LYS A 45 -4.44 -3.44 -0.64
CA LYS A 45 -4.63 -4.02 0.70
C LYS A 45 -3.46 -3.68 1.63
N LEU A 46 -2.23 -3.81 1.15
CA LEU A 46 -0.99 -3.42 1.82
C LEU A 46 -0.96 -1.91 2.05
N LEU A 47 -1.39 -1.10 1.09
CA LEU A 47 -1.48 0.35 1.27
C LEU A 47 -2.47 0.69 2.38
N SER A 48 -3.63 0.02 2.42
CA SER A 48 -4.61 0.17 3.50
C SER A 48 -4.02 -0.23 4.86
N GLU A 49 -3.30 -1.36 4.92
CA GLU A 49 -2.65 -1.84 6.14
C GLU A 49 -1.56 -0.87 6.62
N VAL A 50 -0.75 -0.34 5.71
CA VAL A 50 0.28 0.68 6.01
C VAL A 50 -0.35 1.96 6.55
N GLN A 51 -1.49 2.40 6.02
CA GLN A 51 -2.20 3.57 6.54
C GLN A 51 -2.78 3.31 7.94
N ASN A 52 -3.32 2.12 8.18
CA ASN A 52 -3.81 1.73 9.49
C ASN A 52 -2.68 1.72 10.53
N LEU A 53 -1.56 1.04 10.22
CA LEU A 53 -0.38 1.01 11.08
C LEU A 53 0.17 2.41 11.39
N LYS A 54 0.19 3.31 10.41
CA LYS A 54 0.58 4.71 10.62
C LYS A 54 -0.34 5.42 11.62
N ALA A 55 -1.65 5.21 11.53
CA ALA A 55 -2.62 5.78 12.47
C ALA A 55 -2.46 5.21 13.89
N THR A 56 -2.26 3.90 14.02
CA THR A 56 -1.96 3.24 15.31
C THR A 56 -0.68 3.80 15.92
N LEU A 57 0.39 3.92 15.13
CA LEU A 57 1.66 4.48 15.59
C LEU A 57 1.51 5.91 16.09
N GLY A 58 0.76 6.76 15.38
CA GLY A 58 0.48 8.13 15.82
C GLY A 58 -0.27 8.18 17.15
N THR A 59 -1.22 7.26 17.36
CA THR A 59 -1.96 7.15 18.63
C THR A 59 -1.03 6.75 19.79
N HIS A 60 -0.20 5.72 19.59
CA HIS A 60 0.77 5.27 20.59
C HIS A 60 1.82 6.36 20.89
N SER A 61 2.28 7.10 19.88
CA SER A 61 3.21 8.22 20.06
C SER A 61 2.63 9.29 20.98
N LYS A 62 1.36 9.66 20.78
CA LYS A 62 0.68 10.64 21.63
C LYS A 62 0.50 10.16 23.07
N GLN A 63 0.18 8.87 23.26
CA GLN A 63 0.09 8.26 24.59
C GLN A 63 1.45 8.26 25.30
N LEU A 64 2.53 7.97 24.57
CA LEU A 64 3.89 7.98 25.10
C LEU A 64 4.29 9.39 25.55
N GLU A 65 4.00 10.41 24.73
CA GLU A 65 4.27 11.81 25.06
C GLU A 65 3.53 12.24 26.35
N GLN A 66 2.23 11.90 26.46
CA GLN A 66 1.45 12.16 27.66
C GLN A 66 2.00 11.43 28.89
N SER A 67 2.49 10.20 28.73
CA SER A 67 3.10 9.45 29.82
C SER A 67 4.40 10.09 30.27
N ALA A 68 5.24 10.54 29.33
CA ALA A 68 6.49 11.23 29.63
C ALA A 68 6.24 12.53 30.39
N GLU A 69 5.22 13.30 30.00
CA GLU A 69 4.85 14.53 30.70
C GLU A 69 4.34 14.26 32.12
N LYS A 70 3.51 13.24 32.32
CA LYS A 70 3.07 12.83 33.66
C LYS A 70 4.24 12.41 34.56
N LEU A 71 5.20 11.66 34.01
CA LEU A 71 6.41 11.26 34.74
C LEU A 71 7.22 12.49 35.18
N SER A 72 7.47 13.42 34.28
CA SER A 72 8.16 14.68 34.60
C SER A 72 7.45 15.46 35.72
N GLN A 73 6.12 15.54 35.69
CA GLN A 73 5.35 16.19 36.76
C GLN A 73 5.52 15.49 38.12
N ILE A 74 5.58 14.15 38.15
CA ILE A 74 5.78 13.38 39.38
C ILE A 74 7.20 13.62 39.90
N GLU A 75 8.22 13.56 39.05
CA GLU A 75 9.62 13.82 39.42
C GLU A 75 9.79 15.23 39.99
N HIS A 76 9.19 16.24 39.36
CA HIS A 76 9.18 17.61 39.89
C HIS A 76 8.53 17.67 41.28
N LYS A 77 7.34 17.08 41.46
CA LYS A 77 6.64 17.06 42.75
C LYS A 77 7.43 16.33 43.85
N GLN A 78 8.07 15.21 43.52
CA GLN A 78 8.92 14.47 44.46
C GLN A 78 10.18 15.26 44.84
N GLY A 79 10.78 15.99 43.90
CA GLY A 79 11.89 16.91 44.19
C GLY A 79 11.51 18.01 45.18
N TYR A 80 10.33 18.63 45.01
CA TYR A 80 9.83 19.63 45.96
C TYR A 80 9.49 19.02 47.33
N ALA A 81 8.93 17.81 47.37
CA ALA A 81 8.65 17.11 48.63
C ALA A 81 9.93 16.79 49.41
N HIS A 82 11.01 16.38 48.72
CA HIS A 82 12.30 16.11 49.38
C HIS A 82 12.94 17.39 49.95
N LEU A 83 12.83 18.53 49.25
CA LEU A 83 13.30 19.83 49.74
C LEU A 83 12.52 20.31 50.97
N ALA A 84 11.20 20.13 51.00
CA ALA A 84 10.37 20.52 52.14
C ALA A 84 10.65 19.69 53.41
N VAL A 85 10.80 18.37 53.28
CA VAL A 85 11.13 17.48 54.41
C VAL A 85 12.54 17.75 54.96
N SER A 86 13.46 18.23 54.11
CA SER A 86 14.81 18.63 54.54
C SER A 86 14.82 19.97 55.31
N PHE A 87 13.78 20.81 55.17
CA PHE A 87 13.67 22.10 55.85
C PHE A 87 12.91 22.01 57.20
N GLU A 88 12.01 21.04 57.38
CA GLU A 88 11.30 20.82 58.66
C GLU A 88 12.11 19.98 59.69
N GLY A 89 13.27 19.43 59.29
CA GLY A 89 14.13 18.59 60.13
C GLY A 89 15.37 19.27 60.74
N GLY A 90 15.39 20.60 60.86
CA GLY A 90 16.49 21.34 61.51
C GLY A 90 16.31 21.44 63.04
N PRO A 91 17.38 21.29 63.85
CA PRO A 91 17.33 21.25 65.32
C PRO A 91 16.85 22.55 65.98
#